data_AF-A0A5K0VHK4-F1
#
_entry.id   AF-A0A5K0VHK4-F1
#
_cell.length_a   1.000
_cell.length_b   1.000
_cell.length_c   1.000
_cell.angle_alpha   90.00
_cell.angle_beta   90.00
_cell.angle_gamma   90.00
#
_symmetry.space_group_name_H-M   'P 1'
#
loop_
_entity.id
_entity.type
_entity.pdbx_description
1 polymer ?
#
loop_
_entity_poly.entity_id
_entity_poly.type
_entity_poly.pdbx_seq_one_letter_code
_entity_poly.pdbx_strand_id
1 'polypeptide(L)' 'AVRIAPFSNRLANEVPEHIQYLRCLTNFKALRFSEPIRLLADSMFNRMVQKSSLSNGKYVSIHLRFEE' A
#
# COMPACT_ATOMS: atom_id res chain seq x y z
N ALA A 1 26.17 11.35 20.57
CA ALA A 1 24.70 11.16 20.50
C ALA A 1 24.39 10.06 19.48
N VAL A 2 23.62 9.04 19.86
CA VAL A 2 23.15 8.01 18.92
C VAL A 2 22.05 8.62 18.06
N ARG A 3 22.27 8.70 16.74
CA ARG A 3 21.24 9.14 15.78
C ARG A 3 20.54 7.92 15.22
N ILE A 4 19.27 7.73 15.59
CA ILE A 4 18.41 6.72 14.98
C ILE A 4 17.76 7.39 13.76
N ALA A 5 18.14 6.98 12.55
CA ALA A 5 17.45 7.44 11.35
C ALA A 5 15.99 6.92 11.41
N PRO A 6 14.98 7.76 11.10
CA PRO A 6 13.56 7.48 11.38
C PRO A 6 12.97 6.27 10.66
N PHE A 7 13.74 5.60 9.80
CA PHE A 7 13.27 4.48 8.97
C PHE A 7 14.13 3.23 9.08
N SER A 8 15.24 3.26 9.82
CA SER A 8 16.06 2.07 10.02
C SER A 8 15.72 1.41 11.36
N ASN A 9 14.56 0.77 11.43
CA ASN A 9 14.23 -0.26 12.44
C ASN A 9 15.12 -1.51 12.31
N ARG A 10 16.35 -1.36 11.80
CA ARG A 10 17.31 -2.44 11.53
C ARG A 10 17.78 -3.15 12.82
N LEU A 11 17.47 -2.59 13.99
CA LEU A 11 17.70 -3.23 15.29
C LEU A 11 16.89 -4.52 15.49
N ALA A 12 15.82 -4.74 14.72
CA ALA A 12 14.97 -5.93 14.83
C ALA A 12 15.10 -6.88 13.62
N ASN A 13 16.18 -6.81 12.84
CA ASN A 13 16.40 -7.74 11.73
C ASN A 13 16.74 -9.17 12.19
N GLU A 14 17.11 -9.36 13.45
CA GLU A 14 17.47 -10.66 14.04
C GLU A 14 16.30 -11.23 14.87
N VAL A 15 15.09 -11.25 14.31
CA VAL A 15 13.93 -11.91 14.93
C VAL A 15 13.61 -13.22 14.22
N PRO A 16 13.06 -14.22 14.93
CA PRO A 16 12.59 -15.45 14.29
C PRO A 16 11.61 -15.16 13.15
N GLU A 17 11.62 -15.98 12.11
CA GLU A 17 10.86 -15.77 10.87
C GLU A 17 9.36 -15.54 11.11
N HIS A 18 8.75 -16.30 12.02
CA HIS A 18 7.33 -16.14 12.36
C HIS A 18 7.02 -14.77 12.99
N ILE A 19 7.94 -14.22 13.79
CA ILE A 19 7.82 -12.88 14.38
C ILE A 19 8.03 -11.81 13.32
N GLN A 20 9.01 -12.00 12.43
CA GLN A 20 9.23 -11.11 11.28
C GLN A 20 7.98 -11.00 10.42
N TYR A 21 7.34 -12.13 10.10
CA TYR A 21 6.11 -12.18 9.33
C TYR A 21 4.98 -11.39 10.02
N LEU A 22 4.72 -11.66 11.30
CA LEU A 22 3.69 -10.97 12.07
C LEU A 22 3.93 -9.47 12.15
N ARG A 23 5.20 -9.05 12.30
CA ARG A 23 5.58 -7.64 12.30
C ARG A 23 5.27 -6.97 10.96
N CYS A 24 5.72 -7.57 9.85
CA CYS A 24 5.46 -7.06 8.51
C CYS A 24 3.95 -6.96 8.23
N LEU A 25 3.19 -8.00 8.60
CA LEU A 25 1.75 -8.04 8.42
C LEU A 25 1.05 -6.94 9.25
N THR A 26 1.43 -6.79 10.52
CA THR A 26 0.87 -5.76 11.40
C THR A 26 1.16 -4.36 10.86
N ASN A 27 2.41 -4.08 10.47
CA ASN A 27 2.79 -2.80 9.88
C ASN A 27 2.01 -2.53 8.58
N PHE A 28 1.91 -3.52 7.70
CA PHE A 28 1.13 -3.40 6.46
C PHE A 28 -0.35 -3.11 6.75
N LYS A 29 -0.95 -3.75 7.76
CA LYS A 29 -2.34 -3.52 8.15
C LYS A 29 -2.55 -2.19 8.87
N ALA A 30 -1.54 -1.68 9.56
CA ALA A 30 -1.59 -0.38 10.24
C ALA A 30 -1.40 0.80 9.28
N LEU A 31 -0.61 0.61 8.21
CA LEU A 31 -0.42 1.60 7.15
C LEU A 31 -1.71 1.75 6.34
N ARG A 32 -2.49 2.78 6.69
CA ARG A 32 -3.73 3.16 5.99
C ARG A 32 -3.58 4.52 5.33
N PHE A 33 -4.17 4.67 4.15
CA PHE A 33 -4.30 5.98 3.54
C PHE A 33 -5.14 6.90 4.43
N SER A 34 -4.83 8.19 4.40
CA SER A 34 -5.67 9.19 5.05
C SER A 34 -7.05 9.21 4.42
N GLU A 35 -8.02 9.68 5.20
CA GLU A 35 -9.43 9.76 4.79
C GLU A 35 -9.61 10.45 3.42
N PRO A 36 -8.97 11.62 3.15
CA PRO A 36 -9.13 12.29 1.86
C PRO A 36 -8.61 11.49 0.66
N ILE A 37 -7.50 10.76 0.82
CA ILE A 37 -6.92 9.92 -0.24
C ILE A 37 -7.86 8.76 -0.56
N ARG A 38 -8.44 8.15 0.49
CA ARG A 38 -9.40 7.05 0.34
C ARG A 38 -10.66 7.50 -0.41
N LEU A 39 -11.25 8.64 -0.04
CA LEU A 39 -12.43 9.17 -0.73
C LEU A 39 -12.17 9.49 -2.20
N LEU A 40 -10.99 10.06 -2.50
CA LEU A 40 -10.60 10.31 -3.88
C LEU A 40 -10.48 9.00 -4.67
N ALA A 41 -9.85 7.98 -4.09
CA ALA A 41 -9.72 6.66 -4.71
C ALA A 41 -11.09 6.01 -4.97
N ASP A 42 -12.03 6.08 -4.01
CA ASP A 42 -13.39 5.54 -4.18
C ASP A 42 -14.15 6.25 -5.32
N SER A 43 -13.99 7.57 -5.44
CA SER A 43 -14.56 8.35 -6.55
C SER A 43 -13.98 7.94 -7.91
N MET A 44 -12.66 7.75 -7.98
CA MET A 44 -11.99 7.28 -9.20
C MET A 44 -12.43 5.87 -9.58
N PHE A 45 -12.52 4.96 -8.60
CA PHE A 45 -13.02 3.60 -8.79
C PHE A 45 -14.42 3.58 -9.40
N ASN A 46 -15.37 4.31 -8.81
CA ASN A 46 -16.74 4.38 -9.30
C ASN A 46 -16.81 4.88 -10.75
N ARG A 47 -15.99 5.89 -11.10
CA ARG A 47 -15.91 6.40 -12.47
C ARG A 47 -15.35 5.37 -13.44
N MET A 48 -14.33 4.61 -13.05
CA MET A 48 -13.76 3.56 -13.89
C MET A 48 -14.79 2.45 -14.16
N VAL A 49 -15.49 1.98 -13.12
CA VAL A 49 -16.54 0.97 -13.26
C VAL A 49 -17.66 1.45 -14.19
N GLN A 50 -18.14 2.69 -14.02
CA GLN A 50 -19.19 3.27 -14.87
C GLN A 50 -18.76 3.38 -16.34
N LYS A 51 -17.51 3.79 -16.59
CA LYS A 51 -16.97 3.91 -17.95
C LYS A 51 -16.66 2.55 -18.61
N SER A 52 -16.53 1.50 -17.81
CA SER A 52 -16.34 0.12 -18.25
C SER A 52 -17.66 -0.63 -18.45
N SER A 53 -18.75 0.05 -18.81
CA SER A 53 -20.08 -0.55 -18.99
C SER A 53 -20.09 -1.67 -20.04
N LEU A 54 -19.34 -1.50 -21.14
CA LEU A 54 -19.19 -2.49 -22.21
C LEU A 54 -18.50 -3.78 -21.75
N SER A 55 -17.71 -3.71 -20.67
CA SER A 55 -17.03 -4.85 -20.05
C SER A 55 -17.67 -5.25 -18.71
N ASN A 56 -18.95 -4.91 -18.50
CA ASN A 56 -19.71 -5.23 -17.29
C ASN A 56 -19.02 -4.72 -16.01
N GLY A 57 -18.46 -3.51 -16.07
CA GLY A 57 -17.75 -2.86 -14.97
C GLY A 57 -16.32 -3.38 -14.73
N LYS A 58 -15.84 -4.33 -15.53
CA LYS A 58 -14.50 -4.91 -15.39
C LYS A 58 -13.47 -4.01 -16.08
N TYR A 59 -12.35 -3.76 -15.41
CA TYR A 59 -11.24 -2.99 -15.94
C TYR A 59 -9.90 -3.59 -15.49
N VAL A 60 -8.82 -3.24 -16.20
CA VAL A 60 -7.44 -3.59 -15.83
C VAL A 60 -6.70 -2.30 -15.50
N SER A 61 -5.93 -2.30 -14.40
CA SER A 61 -5.05 -1.20 -14.03
C SER A 61 -3.61 -1.66 -14.14
N ILE A 62 -2.77 -0.87 -14.80
CA ILE A 62 -1.35 -1.16 -15.02
C ILE A 62 -0.55 0.00 -14.44
N HIS A 63 0.33 -0.29 -13.48
CA HIS A 63 1.32 0.67 -13.01
C HIS A 63 2.61 0.48 -13.83
N LEU A 64 2.84 1.37 -14.79
CA LEU A 64 4.09 1.40 -15.55
C LEU A 64 5.11 2.21 -14.76
N ARG A 65 6.11 1.52 -14.20
CA ARG A 65 7.26 2.15 -13.56
C ARG A 65 8.39 2.21 -14.59
N PHE A 66 8.71 3.41 -15.04
CA PHE A 66 9.91 3.64 -15.83
C PHE A 66 10.99 4.07 -14.84
N GLU A 67 12.01 3.22 -14.68
CA GLU A 67 13.23 3.56 -13.96
C GLU A 67 14.37 3.59 -14.97
N GLU A 68 15.20 4.63 -14.89
CA GLU A 68 16.56 4.65 -15.45
C GLU A 68 17.57 4.19 -14.39
#